data_AF-A0A2H0HSD9-F1
#
_entry.id   AF-A0A2H0HSD9-F1
#
_cell.length_a   1.000
_cell.length_b   1.000
_cell.length_c   1.000
_cell.angle_alpha   90.00
_cell.angle_beta   90.00
_cell.angle_gamma   90.00
#
_symmetry.space_group_name_H-M   'P 1'
#
loop_
_entity.id
_entity.type
_entity.pdbx_description
1 polymer ?
#
loop_
_entity_poly.entity_id
_entity_poly.type
_entity_poly.pdbx_seq_one_letter_code
_entity_poly.pdbx_strand_id
1 'polypeptide(L)'
;DTYPRQRTAAQKMQHASDWVRMGERPWTVAVDSLDEETHLAYGPLPNCAYLIDRTGRVAYRTLWAGQEHLLRMRIEELLRRDAAGESSVNMGQQDHLVSC
;
A
#
# COMPACT_ATOMS: atom_id res chain seq x y z
N ASP A 1 11.20 -8.84 17.64
CA ASP A 1 11.48 -9.78 16.54
C ASP A 1 12.37 -9.15 15.49
N THR A 2 13.51 -9.79 15.21
CA THR A 2 14.42 -9.35 14.14
C THR A 2 14.51 -10.49 13.13
N TYR A 3 13.70 -10.42 12.08
CA TYR A 3 13.84 -11.33 10.95
C TYR A 3 15.09 -10.94 10.16
N PRO A 4 15.99 -11.89 9.86
CA PRO A 4 17.11 -11.61 8.96
C PRO A 4 16.59 -11.31 7.55
N ARG A 5 17.40 -10.56 6.77
CA ARG A 5 17.11 -10.31 5.35
C ARG A 5 16.87 -11.62 4.62
N GLN A 6 15.75 -11.71 3.91
CA GLN A 6 15.37 -12.90 3.18
C GLN A 6 16.32 -13.11 2.00
N ARG A 7 16.76 -14.36 1.78
CA ARG A 7 17.64 -14.73 0.66
C ARG A 7 16.98 -15.71 -0.31
N THR A 8 15.76 -16.13 -0.01
CA THR A 8 14.97 -17.07 -0.81
C THR A 8 13.50 -16.70 -0.77
N ALA A 9 12.75 -17.07 -1.82
CA ALA A 9 11.30 -16.88 -1.86
C ALA A 9 10.59 -17.62 -0.72
N ALA A 10 11.05 -18.83 -0.37
CA ALA A 10 10.49 -19.63 0.73
C ALA A 10 10.62 -18.92 2.09
N GLN A 11 11.78 -18.32 2.39
CA GLN A 11 11.96 -17.52 3.61
C GLN A 11 11.04 -16.31 3.64
N LYS A 12 10.88 -15.60 2.51
CA LYS A 12 9.99 -14.43 2.41
C LYS A 12 8.53 -14.81 2.64
N MET A 13 8.08 -15.93 2.06
CA MET A 13 6.74 -16.47 2.27
C MET A 13 6.51 -16.89 3.73
N GLN A 14 7.49 -17.56 4.35
CA GLN A 14 7.40 -17.97 5.75
C GLN A 14 7.28 -16.75 6.68
N HIS A 15 8.15 -15.73 6.51
CA HIS A 15 8.11 -14.51 7.31
C HIS A 15 6.77 -13.77 7.15
N ALA A 16 6.23 -13.71 5.92
CA ALA A 16 4.91 -13.10 5.68
C ALA A 16 3.79 -13.89 6.39
N SER A 17 3.83 -15.21 6.32
CA SER A 17 2.85 -16.11 6.97
C SER A 17 2.88 -15.98 8.50
N ASP A 18 4.07 -15.85 9.08
CA ASP A 18 4.23 -15.63 10.52
C ASP A 18 3.74 -14.23 10.90
N TRP A 19 4.07 -13.22 10.09
CA TRP A 19 3.54 -11.87 10.27
C TRP A 19 2.01 -11.84 10.21
N VAL A 20 1.36 -12.62 9.32
CA VAL A 20 -0.12 -12.73 9.25
C VAL A 20 -0.67 -13.34 10.53
N ARG A 21 -0.09 -14.47 10.97
CA ARG A 21 -0.53 -15.20 12.16
C ARG A 21 -0.42 -14.37 13.43
N MET A 22 0.63 -13.58 13.59
CA MET A 22 0.84 -12.75 14.78
C MET A 22 -0.13 -11.56 14.89
N GLY A 23 -0.59 -11.04 13.75
CA GLY A 23 -1.39 -9.80 13.71
C GLY A 23 -2.85 -9.99 13.32
N GLU A 24 -3.31 -11.23 13.14
CA GLU A 24 -4.68 -11.60 12.75
C GLU A 24 -5.24 -10.72 11.61
N ARG A 25 -4.42 -10.47 10.57
CA ARG A 25 -4.82 -9.54 9.50
C ARG A 25 -5.99 -10.11 8.70
N PRO A 26 -7.13 -9.40 8.61
CA PRO A 26 -8.31 -9.88 7.90
C PRO A 26 -8.23 -9.72 6.38
N TRP A 27 -7.14 -9.13 5.85
CA TRP A 27 -6.95 -8.87 4.42
C TRP A 27 -5.87 -9.76 3.81
N THR A 28 -5.95 -9.91 2.49
CA THR A 28 -4.97 -10.68 1.71
C THR A 28 -3.60 -10.00 1.78
N VAL A 29 -2.55 -10.81 1.98
CA VAL A 29 -1.17 -10.36 1.94
C VAL A 29 -0.49 -10.99 0.73
N ALA A 30 -0.16 -10.17 -0.27
CA ALA A 30 0.70 -10.56 -1.38
C ALA A 30 2.17 -10.44 -0.97
N VAL A 31 3.00 -11.38 -1.42
CA VAL A 31 4.44 -11.39 -1.17
C VAL A 31 5.17 -11.13 -2.49
N ASP A 32 5.89 -10.01 -2.56
CA ASP A 32 6.67 -9.64 -3.74
C ASP A 32 7.80 -10.64 -4.03
N SER A 33 8.28 -10.68 -5.28
CA SER A 33 9.40 -11.54 -5.70
C SER A 33 10.69 -11.21 -4.93
N LEU A 34 11.67 -12.11 -4.98
CA LEU A 34 12.95 -11.90 -4.29
C LEU A 34 13.73 -10.71 -4.90
N ASP A 35 13.48 -10.42 -6.17
CA ASP A 35 14.10 -9.33 -6.93
C ASP A 35 13.39 -7.98 -6.73
N GLU A 36 12.39 -7.92 -5.84
CA GLU A 36 11.69 -6.68 -5.45
C GLU A 36 10.98 -6.00 -6.64
N GLU A 37 10.55 -6.76 -7.65
CA GLU A 37 9.98 -6.24 -8.90
C GLU A 37 8.76 -5.35 -8.67
N THR A 38 7.83 -5.78 -7.81
CA THR A 38 6.63 -4.97 -7.50
C THR A 38 7.01 -3.73 -6.72
N HIS A 39 7.89 -3.86 -5.72
CA HIS A 39 8.36 -2.73 -4.94
C HIS A 39 8.99 -1.64 -5.83
N LEU A 40 9.86 -2.04 -6.76
CA LEU A 40 10.51 -1.13 -7.71
C LEU A 40 9.51 -0.52 -8.70
N ALA A 41 8.53 -1.29 -9.17
CA ALA A 41 7.50 -0.81 -10.09
C ALA A 41 6.58 0.26 -9.46
N TYR A 42 6.24 0.10 -8.17
CA TYR A 42 5.42 1.07 -7.44
C TYR A 42 6.24 2.24 -6.88
N GLY A 43 7.54 2.06 -6.68
CA GLY A 43 8.51 3.10 -6.34
C GLY A 43 9.28 2.80 -5.05
N PRO A 44 10.47 3.40 -4.87
CA PRO A 44 11.46 2.97 -3.87
C PRO A 44 11.12 3.39 -2.43
N LEU A 45 10.00 4.09 -2.20
CA LEU A 45 9.66 4.54 -0.86
C LEU A 45 9.11 3.35 -0.04
N PRO A 46 9.72 3.06 1.13
CA PRO A 46 9.21 2.01 1.99
C PRO A 46 7.85 2.41 2.56
N ASN A 47 6.99 1.42 2.78
CA ASN A 47 5.76 1.58 3.55
C ASN A 47 4.82 2.70 3.05
N CYS A 48 4.61 2.78 1.73
CA CYS A 48 3.57 3.63 1.13
C CYS A 48 2.28 2.84 0.89
N ALA A 49 1.17 3.55 0.75
CA ALA A 49 -0.14 3.00 0.41
C ALA A 49 -0.62 3.58 -0.92
N TYR A 50 -1.25 2.75 -1.74
CA TYR A 50 -1.83 3.14 -3.03
C TYR A 50 -3.32 2.86 -3.02
N LEU A 51 -4.11 3.82 -3.51
CA LEU A 51 -5.51 3.61 -3.83
C LEU A 51 -5.65 3.44 -5.34
N ILE A 52 -6.22 2.31 -5.74
CA ILE A 52 -6.44 1.94 -7.13
C ILE A 52 -7.94 1.96 -7.37
N ASP A 53 -8.39 2.65 -8.42
CA ASP A 53 -9.80 2.71 -8.77
C ASP A 53 -10.28 1.45 -9.50
N ARG A 54 -11.60 1.35 -9.77
CA ARG A 54 -12.17 0.20 -10.48
C ARG A 54 -11.59 -0.05 -11.88
N THR A 55 -10.95 0.96 -12.48
CA THR A 55 -10.34 0.89 -13.82
C THR A 55 -8.90 0.39 -13.77
N GLY A 56 -8.37 0.11 -12.57
CA GLY A 56 -7.00 -0.32 -12.36
C GLY A 56 -5.99 0.83 -12.34
N ARG A 57 -6.44 2.09 -12.24
CA ARG A 57 -5.56 3.27 -12.22
C ARG A 57 -5.26 3.70 -10.79
N VAL A 58 -4.01 4.08 -10.53
CA VAL A 58 -3.62 4.68 -9.25
C VAL A 58 -4.27 6.06 -9.13
N ALA A 59 -5.23 6.18 -8.23
CA ALA A 59 -5.95 7.43 -7.98
C ALA A 59 -5.26 8.27 -6.89
N TYR A 60 -4.54 7.62 -5.96
CA TYR A 60 -3.83 8.27 -4.86
C TYR A 60 -2.67 7.41 -4.35
N ARG A 61 -1.63 8.07 -3.83
CA ARG A 61 -0.46 7.44 -3.18
C ARG A 61 -0.09 8.23 -1.92
N THR A 62 0.11 7.54 -0.80
CA THR A 62 0.70 8.14 0.40
C THR A 62 2.24 8.16 0.31
N LEU A 63 2.86 9.16 0.91
CA LEU A 63 4.32 9.14 1.12
C LEU A 63 4.74 8.10 2.17
N TRP A 64 3.90 7.92 3.20
CA TRP A 64 4.10 7.01 4.32
C TRP A 64 2.75 6.47 4.81
N ALA A 65 2.69 5.21 5.23
CA ALA A 65 1.47 4.53 5.67
C ALA A 65 0.90 5.07 7.00
N GLY A 66 1.65 5.89 7.75
CA GLY A 66 1.20 6.49 9.01
C GLY A 66 0.15 7.60 8.84
N GLN A 67 -0.16 8.02 7.61
CA GLN A 67 -1.11 9.09 7.31
C GLN A 67 -2.56 8.59 7.29
N GLU A 68 -3.03 7.93 8.36
CA GLU A 68 -4.32 7.21 8.37
C GLU A 68 -5.51 8.13 8.08
N HIS A 69 -5.57 9.31 8.70
CA HIS A 69 -6.68 10.25 8.51
C HIS A 69 -6.82 10.66 7.04
N LEU A 70 -5.70 10.99 6.39
CA LEU A 70 -5.68 11.35 4.97
C LEU A 70 -6.04 10.16 4.09
N LEU A 71 -5.53 8.96 4.40
CA LEU A 71 -5.87 7.75 3.67
C LEU A 71 -7.39 7.47 3.73
N ARG A 72 -8.00 7.63 4.91
CA ARG A 72 -9.45 7.47 5.11
C ARG A 72 -10.25 8.48 4.27
N MET A 73 -9.88 9.76 4.32
CA MET A 73 -10.54 10.79 3.49
C MET A 73 -10.44 10.48 2.00
N ARG A 74 -9.29 9.97 1.53
CA ARG A 74 -9.10 9.62 0.11
C ARG A 74 -9.86 8.36 -0.30
N ILE A 75 -10.02 7.39 0.60
CA ILE A 75 -10.90 6.23 0.37
C ILE A 75 -12.35 6.69 0.22
N GLU A 76 -12.84 7.53 1.13
CA GLU A 76 -14.21 8.05 1.08
C GLU A 76 -14.47 8.85 -0.21
N GLU A 77 -13.52 9.70 -0.60
CA GLU A 77 -13.57 10.42 -1.87
C GLU A 77 -13.63 9.49 -3.09
N LEU A 78 -12.76 8.47 -3.13
CA LEU A 78 -12.73 7.51 -4.22
C LEU A 78 -14.06 6.76 -4.33
N LEU A 79 -14.63 6.32 -3.20
CA LEU A 79 -15.91 5.62 -3.17
C LEU A 79 -17.09 6.50 -3.64
N ARG A 80 -17.11 7.79 -3.28
CA ARG A 80 -18.14 8.72 -3.76
C ARG A 80 -18.09 8.93 -5.28
N ARG A 81 -16.88 9.13 -5.82
CA ARG A 81 -16.67 9.28 -7.27
C ARG A 81 -17.04 8.02 -8.03
N ASP A 82 -16.66 6.86 -7.46
CA ASP A 82 -17.06 5.56 -7.97
C ASP A 82 -18.60 5.51 -8.07
N ALA A 83 -19.33 5.75 -6.99
CA ALA A 83 -20.79 5.75 -7.00
C ALA A 83 -21.41 6.74 -8.02
N ALA A 84 -20.75 7.86 -8.30
CA ALA A 84 -21.17 8.84 -9.29
C ALA A 84 -20.83 8.48 -10.76
N GLY A 85 -20.10 7.38 -10.99
CA GLY A 85 -19.64 6.97 -12.32
C GLY A 85 -18.44 7.77 -12.84
N GLU A 86 -17.77 8.53 -11.97
CA GLU A 86 -16.60 9.32 -12.34
C GLU A 86 -15.33 8.46 -12.33
N SER A 87 -14.65 8.34 -13.46
CA SER A 87 -13.34 7.66 -13.55
C SER A 87 -12.18 8.59 -13.17
N SER A 88 -11.12 8.02 -12.59
CA SER A 88 -9.97 8.70 -11.94
C SER A 88 -9.52 10.03 -12.55
N VAL A 89 -9.63 11.10 -11.75
CA VAL A 89 -8.70 12.24 -11.75
C VAL A 89 -7.61 11.89 -10.73
N ASN A 90 -6.34 12.13 -11.04
CA ASN A 90 -5.25 11.99 -10.06
C ASN A 90 -5.57 12.88 -8.85
N MET A 91 -5.82 12.29 -7.68
CA MET A 91 -6.22 13.04 -6.47
C MET A 91 -5.03 13.76 -5.79
N GLY A 92 -3.88 13.79 -6.46
CA GLY A 92 -2.63 14.40 -6.02
C GLY A 92 -1.84 13.52 -5.05
N GLN A 93 -0.53 13.75 -4.98
CA GLN A 93 0.29 13.38 -3.82
C GLN A 93 0.25 14.58 -2.87
N GLN A 94 -0.21 14.41 -1.63
CA GLN A 94 -0.12 15.48 -0.63
C GLN A 94 1.16 15.30 0.19
N ASP A 95 2.10 16.22 0.01
CA ASP A 95 3.27 16.37 0.85
C ASP A 95 2.82 17.01 2.18
N HIS A 96 2.23 16.23 3.08
CA HIS A 96 2.15 16.64 4.48
C HIS A 96 3.49 16.29 5.12
N LEU A 97 4.48 17.16 4.90
CA LEU A 97 5.59 17.30 5.83
C LEU A 97 4.94 17.69 7.16
N VAL A 98 4.79 16.72 8.05
CA VAL A 98 4.42 16.97 9.44
C VAL A 98 5.46 17.96 9.95
N SER A 99 5.07 19.22 10.14
CA SER A 99 5.89 20.18 10.87
C SER A 99 6.07 19.57 12.25
N CYS A 100 7.30 19.14 12.54
CA CYS A 100 7.75 18.89 13.90
C CYS A 100 7.58 20.15 14.76
#